data_AF-A0A2Z2K509-F1
#
_entry.id   AF-A0A2Z2K509-F1
#
_cell.length_a   1.000
_cell.length_b   1.000
_cell.length_c   1.000
_cell.angle_alpha   90.00
_cell.angle_beta   90.00
_cell.angle_gamma   90.00
#
_symmetry.space_group_name_H-M   'P 1'
#
loop_
_entity.id
_entity.type
_entity.pdbx_description
1 polymer ?
#
loop_
_entity_poly.entity_id
_entity_poly.type
_entity_poly.pdbx_seq_one_letter_code
_entity_poly.pdbx_strand_id
1 'polypeptide(L)'
;MDYIIKLAFVLLIFIYSWFFQIQNQEWDMVRGMLKDAGNIAVHDAAQALDQTALADGRLVIDPAEAYAAFTEAVQLNLGLGDDLSPETGSRLHHQVKVLKFEIIDESSGVTFPLLYEDRAYGITKYIQGPSVIAVIETAHPVLITRAKQQEPIRVPAIQEYRMDE
;
A
#
# COMPACT_ATOMS: atom_id res chain seq x y z
N MET A 1 -1.70 -25.09 46.65
CA MET A 1 -2.25 -23.74 46.38
C MET A 1 -1.24 -22.86 45.67
N ASP A 2 -0.05 -22.63 46.23
CA ASP A 2 1.02 -21.81 45.60
C ASP A 2 1.43 -22.27 44.18
N TYR A 3 1.65 -23.58 43.98
CA TYR A 3 1.99 -24.12 42.65
C TYR A 3 0.89 -23.97 41.61
N ILE A 4 -0.39 -24.02 42.02
CA ILE A 4 -1.53 -23.86 41.12
C ILE A 4 -1.61 -22.41 40.65
N ILE A 5 -1.42 -21.45 41.56
CA ILE A 5 -1.42 -20.02 41.25
C ILE A 5 -0.24 -19.67 40.33
N LYS A 6 0.96 -20.19 40.63
CA LYS A 6 2.14 -20.02 39.77
C LYS A 6 1.92 -20.60 38.38
N LEU A 7 1.37 -21.81 38.28
CA LEU A 7 1.06 -22.45 37.00
C LEU A 7 0.04 -21.64 36.20
N ALA A 8 -1.04 -21.19 36.85
CA ALA A 8 -2.05 -20.35 36.21
C ALA A 8 -1.45 -19.04 35.69
N PHE A 9 -0.54 -18.42 36.45
CA PHE A 9 0.14 -17.19 36.05
C PHE A 9 1.06 -17.40 34.84
N VAL A 10 1.84 -18.49 34.83
CA VAL A 10 2.70 -18.84 33.68
C VAL A 10 1.85 -19.12 32.44
N LEU A 11 0.75 -19.85 32.59
CA LEU A 11 -0.17 -20.17 31.50
C LEU A 11 -0.83 -18.89 30.94
N LEU A 12 -1.19 -17.95 31.80
CA LEU A 12 -1.72 -16.64 31.38
C LEU A 12 -0.68 -15.84 30.59
N ILE A 13 0.57 -15.74 31.08
CA ILE A 13 1.65 -15.06 30.34
C ILE A 13 1.87 -15.72 28.97
N PHE A 14 1.87 -17.05 28.92
CA PHE A 14 2.04 -17.80 27.68
C PHE A 14 0.94 -17.47 26.67
N ILE A 15 -0.33 -17.51 27.09
CA ILE A 15 -1.47 -17.19 26.24
C ILE A 15 -1.38 -15.74 25.72
N TYR A 16 -1.07 -14.77 26.59
CA TYR A 16 -0.91 -13.38 26.17
C TYR A 16 0.24 -13.19 25.18
N SER A 17 1.39 -13.83 25.42
CA SER A 17 2.53 -13.78 24.50
C SER A 17 2.17 -14.39 23.15
N TRP A 18 1.42 -15.48 23.14
CA TRP A 18 0.97 -16.14 21.92
C TRP A 18 0.05 -15.25 21.08
N PHE A 19 -0.97 -14.65 21.71
CA PHE A 19 -1.86 -13.73 21.00
C PHE A 19 -1.12 -12.49 20.46
N PHE A 20 -0.16 -11.96 21.22
CA PHE A 20 0.68 -10.86 20.74
C PHE A 20 1.50 -11.26 19.51
N GLN A 21 2.03 -12.49 19.51
CA GLN A 21 2.78 -13.02 18.37
C GLN A 21 1.89 -13.18 17.13
N ILE A 22 0.68 -13.74 17.26
CA ILE A 22 -0.28 -13.83 16.15
C ILE A 22 -0.58 -12.43 15.60
N GLN A 23 -0.89 -11.46 16.46
CA GLN A 23 -1.24 -10.12 16.01
C GLN A 23 -0.11 -9.42 15.25
N ASN A 24 1.15 -9.63 15.67
CA ASN A 24 2.30 -9.10 14.94
C ASN A 24 2.49 -9.80 13.59
N GLN A 25 2.31 -11.13 13.52
CA GLN A 25 2.38 -11.87 12.26
C GLN A 25 1.31 -11.42 11.26
N GLU A 26 0.07 -11.21 11.73
CA GLU A 26 -1.02 -10.66 10.92
C GLU A 26 -0.68 -9.26 10.40
N TRP A 27 -0.11 -8.40 11.24
CA TRP A 27 0.33 -7.07 10.81
C TRP A 27 1.41 -7.13 9.72
N ASP A 28 2.42 -7.97 9.89
CA ASP A 28 3.49 -8.15 8.90
C ASP A 28 2.94 -8.68 7.57
N MET A 29 2.03 -9.66 7.63
CA MET A 29 1.37 -10.22 6.45
C MET A 29 0.56 -9.16 5.71
N VAL A 30 -0.33 -8.44 6.40
CA VAL A 30 -1.17 -7.41 5.80
C VAL A 30 -0.31 -6.29 5.19
N ARG A 31 0.72 -5.84 5.92
CA ARG A 31 1.65 -4.83 5.41
C ARG A 31 2.40 -5.30 4.15
N GLY A 32 2.83 -6.56 4.13
CA GLY A 32 3.45 -7.18 2.95
C GLY A 32 2.51 -7.20 1.75
N MET A 33 1.28 -7.68 1.94
CA MET A 33 0.26 -7.70 0.89
C MET A 33 -0.03 -6.32 0.33
N LEU A 34 -0.21 -5.30 1.19
CA LEU A 34 -0.39 -3.91 0.74
C LEU A 34 0.83 -3.41 -0.04
N LYS A 35 2.05 -3.78 0.38
CA LYS A 35 3.27 -3.35 -0.32
C LYS A 35 3.35 -3.96 -1.71
N ASP A 36 3.09 -5.25 -1.84
CA ASP A 36 3.18 -5.96 -3.11
C ASP A 36 2.08 -5.49 -4.06
N ALA A 37 0.83 -5.45 -3.61
CA ALA A 37 -0.29 -4.94 -4.40
C ALA A 37 -0.09 -3.48 -4.80
N GLY A 38 0.38 -2.63 -3.88
CA GLY A 38 0.66 -1.23 -4.16
C GLY A 38 1.75 -1.06 -5.21
N ASN A 39 2.82 -1.86 -5.15
CA ASN A 39 3.90 -1.83 -6.14
C ASN A 39 3.42 -2.27 -7.54
N ILE A 40 2.63 -3.34 -7.61
CA ILE A 40 2.03 -3.81 -8.88
C ILE A 40 1.10 -2.73 -9.44
N ALA A 41 0.27 -2.13 -8.59
CA ALA A 41 -0.70 -1.13 -9.03
C ALA A 41 -0.05 0.15 -9.56
N VAL A 42 1.00 0.67 -8.90
CA VAL A 42 1.74 1.83 -9.47
C VAL A 42 2.53 1.45 -10.72
N HIS A 43 2.90 0.18 -10.87
CA HIS A 43 3.53 -0.32 -12.09
C HIS A 43 2.57 -0.28 -13.27
N ASP A 44 1.41 -0.88 -13.14
CA ASP A 44 0.41 -0.91 -14.21
C ASP A 44 -0.07 0.51 -14.54
N ALA A 45 -0.23 1.36 -13.52
CA ALA A 45 -0.57 2.77 -13.69
C ALA A 45 0.50 3.57 -14.43
N ALA A 46 1.78 3.29 -14.19
CA ALA A 46 2.88 3.99 -14.87
C ALA A 46 2.95 3.64 -16.36
N GLN A 47 2.38 2.52 -16.79
CA GLN A 47 2.34 2.09 -18.19
C GLN A 47 1.19 2.72 -19.00
N ALA A 48 0.22 3.36 -18.35
CA ALA A 48 -0.93 4.00 -18.97
C ALA A 48 -0.54 5.32 -19.65
N LEU A 49 0.21 5.25 -20.75
CA LEU A 49 0.66 6.43 -21.52
C LEU A 49 -0.44 6.97 -22.43
N ASP A 50 -0.53 8.31 -22.52
CA ASP A 50 -1.32 8.99 -23.53
C ASP A 50 -0.69 8.72 -24.92
N GLN A 51 -1.40 7.91 -25.71
CA GLN A 51 -0.97 7.49 -27.05
C GLN A 51 -0.78 8.68 -28.02
N THR A 52 -1.54 9.75 -27.84
CA THR A 52 -1.41 10.97 -28.66
C THR A 52 -0.12 11.70 -28.31
N ALA A 53 0.16 11.87 -27.01
CA ALA A 53 1.40 12.47 -26.54
C ALA A 53 2.62 11.63 -26.90
N LEU A 54 2.49 10.29 -26.83
CA LEU A 54 3.54 9.36 -27.22
C LEU A 54 3.88 9.46 -28.72
N ALA A 55 2.88 9.64 -29.58
CA ALA A 55 3.09 9.86 -31.02
C ALA A 55 3.85 11.18 -31.30
N ASP A 56 3.68 12.18 -30.44
CA ASP A 56 4.46 13.43 -30.46
C ASP A 56 5.86 13.30 -29.81
N GLY A 57 6.23 12.10 -29.34
CA GLY A 57 7.50 11.84 -28.65
C GLY A 57 7.55 12.35 -27.21
N ARG A 58 6.40 12.58 -26.57
CA ARG A 58 6.28 13.01 -25.17
C ARG A 58 5.80 11.87 -24.29
N LEU A 59 6.45 11.67 -23.14
CA LEU A 59 6.06 10.66 -22.17
C LEU A 59 5.10 11.28 -21.14
N VAL A 60 3.81 11.24 -21.46
CA VAL A 60 2.72 11.73 -20.62
C VAL A 60 1.84 10.55 -20.23
N ILE A 61 1.51 10.45 -18.95
CA ILE A 61 0.67 9.37 -18.42
C ILE A 61 -0.78 9.85 -18.45
N ASP A 62 -1.69 9.06 -19.03
CA ASP A 62 -3.13 9.35 -19.03
C ASP A 62 -3.67 9.19 -17.60
N PRO A 63 -4.17 10.26 -16.96
CA PRO A 63 -4.58 10.18 -15.56
C PRO A 63 -5.78 9.28 -15.31
N ALA A 64 -6.70 9.17 -16.27
CA ALA A 64 -7.91 8.36 -16.12
C ALA A 64 -7.58 6.88 -16.30
N GLU A 65 -6.80 6.54 -17.32
CA GLU A 65 -6.35 5.17 -17.56
C GLU A 65 -5.41 4.70 -16.44
N ALA A 66 -4.47 5.54 -15.99
CA ALA A 66 -3.58 5.22 -14.89
C ALA A 66 -4.33 4.95 -13.58
N TYR A 67 -5.33 5.77 -13.24
CA TYR A 67 -6.12 5.56 -12.03
C TYR A 67 -7.01 4.31 -12.12
N ALA A 68 -7.55 4.02 -13.31
CA ALA A 68 -8.33 2.81 -13.55
C ALA A 68 -7.46 1.55 -13.39
N ALA A 69 -6.30 1.52 -14.06
CA ALA A 69 -5.33 0.43 -13.96
C ALA A 69 -4.82 0.23 -12.53
N PHE A 70 -4.51 1.33 -11.83
CA PHE A 70 -4.14 1.30 -10.42
C PHE A 70 -5.23 0.63 -9.56
N THR A 71 -6.47 1.07 -9.72
CA THR A 71 -7.60 0.61 -8.90
C THR A 71 -7.89 -0.86 -9.17
N GLU A 72 -7.91 -1.26 -10.43
CA GLU A 72 -8.08 -2.65 -10.86
C GLU A 72 -6.98 -3.55 -10.28
N ALA A 73 -5.72 -3.15 -10.38
CA ALA A 73 -4.60 -3.90 -9.82
C ALA A 73 -4.69 -4.04 -8.30
N VAL A 74 -5.07 -2.98 -7.58
CA VAL A 74 -5.29 -3.05 -6.11
C VAL A 74 -6.44 -4.02 -5.78
N GLN A 75 -7.56 -3.93 -6.51
CA GLN A 75 -8.72 -4.79 -6.30
C GLN A 75 -8.40 -6.26 -6.52
N LEU A 76 -7.77 -6.59 -7.65
CA LEU A 76 -7.43 -7.97 -8.01
C LEU A 76 -6.42 -8.59 -7.04
N ASN A 77 -5.38 -7.85 -6.65
CA ASN A 77 -4.32 -8.38 -5.80
C ASN A 77 -4.73 -8.50 -4.31
N LEU A 78 -5.67 -7.68 -3.86
CA LEU A 78 -6.13 -7.70 -2.46
C LEU A 78 -7.51 -8.36 -2.28
N GLY A 79 -8.16 -8.78 -3.36
CA GLY A 79 -9.51 -9.36 -3.34
C GLY A 79 -10.53 -8.35 -2.83
N LEU A 80 -10.57 -7.16 -3.43
CA LEU A 80 -11.48 -6.08 -3.04
C LEU A 80 -12.55 -5.86 -4.11
N GLY A 81 -13.72 -5.40 -3.66
CA GLY A 81 -14.79 -4.96 -4.55
C GLY A 81 -14.58 -3.54 -5.06
N ASP A 82 -15.59 -3.02 -5.76
CA ASP A 82 -15.58 -1.69 -6.38
C ASP A 82 -15.34 -0.55 -5.40
N ASP A 83 -15.76 -0.71 -4.13
CA ASP A 83 -15.60 0.27 -3.06
C ASP A 83 -14.30 0.09 -2.26
N LEU A 84 -13.38 -0.76 -2.73
CA LEU A 84 -12.17 -1.19 -2.04
C LEU A 84 -12.43 -1.86 -0.68
N SER A 85 -13.65 -2.36 -0.46
CA SER A 85 -13.96 -3.23 0.67
C SER A 85 -13.53 -4.67 0.36
N PRO A 86 -13.03 -5.42 1.35
CA PRO A 86 -12.65 -6.81 1.15
C PRO A 86 -13.84 -7.67 0.75
N GLU A 87 -13.69 -8.45 -0.33
CA GLU A 87 -14.69 -9.43 -0.73
C GLU A 87 -14.59 -10.72 0.10
N THR A 88 -15.60 -11.59 -0.07
CA THR A 88 -15.58 -12.91 0.55
C THR A 88 -14.38 -13.71 0.04
N GLY A 89 -13.45 -14.04 0.94
CA GLY A 89 -12.21 -14.75 0.60
C GLY A 89 -10.96 -13.87 0.61
N SER A 90 -11.11 -12.54 0.72
CA SER A 90 -9.98 -11.66 1.01
C SER A 90 -9.38 -11.98 2.38
N ARG A 91 -8.05 -11.80 2.49
CA ARG A 91 -7.34 -11.88 3.78
C ARG A 91 -7.46 -10.58 4.58
N LEU A 92 -8.00 -9.51 3.98
CA LEU A 92 -8.21 -8.24 4.64
C LEU A 92 -9.56 -8.22 5.35
N HIS A 93 -9.62 -7.53 6.49
CA HIS A 93 -10.84 -7.36 7.28
C HIS A 93 -11.40 -5.94 7.22
N HIS A 94 -10.66 -5.01 6.64
CA HIS A 94 -10.99 -3.59 6.62
C HIS A 94 -10.79 -3.03 5.23
N GLN A 95 -11.65 -2.06 4.88
CA GLN A 95 -11.58 -1.31 3.63
C GLN A 95 -10.19 -0.71 3.43
N VAL A 96 -9.68 -0.83 2.20
CA VAL A 96 -8.45 -0.18 1.76
C VAL A 96 -8.79 1.21 1.26
N LYS A 97 -7.97 2.20 1.62
CA LYS A 97 -8.15 3.58 1.18
C LYS A 97 -6.95 4.03 0.37
N VAL A 98 -7.20 4.72 -0.73
CA VAL A 98 -6.17 5.42 -1.49
C VAL A 98 -6.05 6.82 -0.89
N LEU A 99 -4.98 7.07 -0.13
CA LEU A 99 -4.73 8.35 0.52
C LEU A 99 -4.04 9.35 -0.41
N LYS A 100 -3.26 8.82 -1.36
CA LYS A 100 -2.53 9.62 -2.34
C LYS A 100 -2.45 8.84 -3.64
N PHE A 101 -2.68 9.53 -4.74
CA PHE A 101 -2.39 9.09 -6.10
C PHE A 101 -1.92 10.33 -6.86
N GLU A 102 -0.66 10.35 -7.26
CA GLU A 102 0.00 11.49 -7.90
C GLU A 102 0.79 10.99 -9.11
N ILE A 103 0.61 11.67 -10.23
CA ILE A 103 1.35 11.43 -11.46
C ILE A 103 2.32 12.60 -11.63
N ILE A 104 3.58 12.29 -11.89
CA ILE A 104 4.62 13.28 -12.19
C ILE A 104 5.21 12.91 -13.53
N ASP A 105 5.01 13.75 -14.53
CA ASP A 105 5.45 13.51 -15.91
C ASP A 105 5.83 14.81 -16.61
N GLU A 106 6.03 14.78 -17.93
CA GLU A 106 6.39 15.97 -18.71
C GLU A 106 5.28 17.04 -18.75
N SER A 107 4.01 16.64 -18.57
CA SER A 107 2.88 17.57 -18.51
C SER A 107 2.86 18.38 -17.21
N SER A 108 3.51 17.86 -16.17
CA SER A 108 3.60 18.48 -14.85
C SER A 108 4.55 19.69 -14.81
N GLY A 109 5.27 19.97 -15.91
CA GLY A 109 6.21 21.10 -16.00
C GLY A 109 7.49 20.90 -15.18
N VAL A 110 7.74 19.67 -14.73
CA VAL A 110 8.95 19.29 -13.99
C VAL A 110 10.07 18.89 -14.96
N THR A 111 11.31 19.02 -14.53
CA THR A 111 12.48 18.49 -15.26
C THR A 111 13.09 17.37 -14.45
N PHE A 112 13.33 16.23 -15.11
CA PHE A 112 13.99 15.09 -14.49
C PHE A 112 15.51 15.19 -14.64
N PRO A 113 16.29 14.71 -13.65
CA PRO A 113 15.86 14.08 -12.41
C PRO A 113 15.31 15.06 -11.37
N LEU A 114 14.29 14.62 -10.61
CA LEU A 114 13.62 15.40 -9.57
C LEU A 114 13.76 14.69 -8.21
N LEU A 115 14.06 15.45 -7.15
CA LEU A 115 13.92 14.95 -5.79
C LEU A 115 12.47 15.10 -5.35
N TYR A 116 11.77 13.97 -5.19
CA TYR A 116 10.42 13.94 -4.68
C TYR A 116 10.42 13.70 -3.16
N GLU A 117 9.81 14.63 -2.42
CA GLU A 117 9.68 14.58 -0.97
C GLU A 117 8.21 14.71 -0.55
N ASP A 118 7.72 13.72 0.19
CA ASP A 118 6.44 13.80 0.90
C ASP A 118 6.66 13.49 2.38
N ARG A 119 6.68 14.55 3.20
CA ARG A 119 6.87 14.44 4.65
C ARG A 119 5.68 13.79 5.37
N ALA A 120 4.47 13.86 4.81
CA ALA A 120 3.28 13.27 5.42
C ALA A 120 3.33 11.74 5.38
N TYR A 121 3.94 11.18 4.33
CA TYR A 121 4.05 9.74 4.12
C TYR A 121 5.49 9.21 4.19
N GLY A 122 6.46 10.05 4.57
CA GLY A 122 7.86 9.68 4.73
C GLY A 122 8.54 9.26 3.43
N ILE A 123 8.14 9.84 2.30
CA ILE A 123 8.68 9.52 0.98
C ILE A 123 9.82 10.49 0.67
N THR A 124 10.98 9.94 0.29
CA THR A 124 12.10 10.72 -0.24
C THR A 124 12.81 9.87 -1.28
N LYS A 125 12.66 10.22 -2.56
CA LYS A 125 13.25 9.46 -3.67
C LYS A 125 13.63 10.39 -4.82
N TYR A 126 14.78 10.14 -5.44
CA TYR A 126 15.11 10.73 -6.74
C TYR A 126 14.39 9.97 -7.84
N ILE A 127 13.61 10.70 -8.63
CA ILE A 127 12.85 10.20 -9.76
C ILE A 127 13.57 10.62 -11.04
N GLN A 128 13.84 9.68 -11.95
CA GLN A 128 14.60 9.91 -13.19
C GLN A 128 13.70 10.17 -14.41
N GLY A 129 12.40 9.93 -14.31
CA GLY A 129 11.46 10.11 -15.42
C GLY A 129 10.00 10.09 -14.96
N PRO A 130 9.05 10.09 -15.90
CA PRO A 130 7.62 10.02 -15.61
C PRO A 130 7.29 8.91 -14.62
N SER A 131 6.45 9.18 -13.63
CA SER A 131 6.26 8.31 -12.48
C SER A 131 4.86 8.41 -11.89
N VAL A 132 4.42 7.32 -11.28
CA VAL A 132 3.20 7.26 -10.46
C VAL A 132 3.60 7.02 -9.01
N ILE A 133 3.05 7.83 -8.12
CA ILE A 133 3.20 7.72 -6.67
C ILE A 133 1.83 7.46 -6.06
N ALA A 134 1.73 6.42 -5.25
CA ALA A 134 0.52 6.13 -4.50
C ALA A 134 0.80 5.80 -3.04
N VAL A 135 -0.18 6.08 -2.19
CA VAL A 135 -0.19 5.66 -0.78
C VAL A 135 -1.53 5.03 -0.48
N ILE A 136 -1.49 3.75 -0.09
CA ILE A 136 -2.67 3.02 0.34
C ILE A 136 -2.63 2.76 1.85
N GLU A 137 -3.81 2.72 2.45
CA GLU A 137 -4.02 2.56 3.89
C GLU A 137 -5.03 1.46 4.18
N THR A 138 -4.80 0.66 5.21
CA THR A 138 -5.82 -0.17 5.84
C THR A 138 -5.70 -0.12 7.37
N ALA A 139 -6.75 -0.52 8.07
CA ALA A 139 -6.73 -0.51 9.53
C ALA A 139 -5.78 -1.59 10.09
N HIS A 140 -5.19 -1.31 11.25
CA HIS A 140 -4.33 -2.27 11.93
C HIS A 140 -5.15 -3.47 12.44
N PRO A 141 -4.70 -4.72 12.26
CA PRO A 141 -5.38 -5.89 12.82
C PRO A 141 -5.35 -5.84 14.35
N VAL A 142 -6.51 -6.00 14.99
CA VAL A 142 -6.65 -5.98 16.47
C VAL A 142 -7.17 -7.34 16.94
N LEU A 143 -6.31 -8.08 17.65
CA LEU A 143 -6.72 -9.31 18.36
C LEU A 143 -6.77 -9.07 19.88
N ILE A 144 -5.84 -8.29 20.43
CA ILE A 144 -5.89 -7.83 21.81
C ILE A 144 -6.08 -6.31 21.81
N THR A 145 -7.12 -5.84 22.50
CA THR A 145 -7.37 -4.41 22.70
C THR A 145 -6.24 -3.82 23.55
N ARG A 146 -5.51 -2.84 23.00
CA ARG A 146 -4.50 -2.07 23.72
C ARG A 146 -5.11 -0.76 24.22
N ALA A 147 -4.53 -0.19 25.28
CA ALA A 147 -4.92 1.12 25.80
C ALA A 147 -4.68 2.27 24.79
N LYS A 148 -3.75 2.08 23.83
CA LYS A 148 -3.48 3.04 22.75
C LYS A 148 -3.94 2.45 21.42
N GLN A 149 -4.76 3.21 20.70
CA GLN A 149 -5.17 2.85 19.33
C GLN A 149 -3.93 2.79 18.44
N GLN A 150 -3.78 1.68 17.72
CA GLN A 150 -2.66 1.51 16.80
C GLN A 150 -2.92 2.31 15.53
N GLU A 151 -1.86 2.92 15.00
CA GLU A 151 -1.93 3.65 13.75
C GLU A 151 -2.26 2.70 12.59
N PRO A 152 -3.02 3.17 11.60
CA PRO A 152 -3.33 2.37 10.43
C PRO A 152 -2.06 2.02 9.65
N ILE A 153 -2.12 0.91 8.93
CA ILE A 153 -1.02 0.45 8.08
C ILE A 153 -1.04 1.30 6.82
N ARG A 154 -0.01 2.12 6.64
CA ARG A 154 0.19 2.94 5.44
C ARG A 154 1.38 2.44 4.66
N VAL A 155 1.20 2.27 3.36
CA VAL A 155 2.27 1.78 2.49
C VAL A 155 2.41 2.68 1.27
N PRO A 156 3.55 3.37 1.11
CA PRO A 156 3.86 4.12 -0.09
C PRO A 156 4.41 3.20 -1.19
N ALA A 157 4.02 3.48 -2.43
CA ALA A 157 4.52 2.86 -3.64
C ALA A 157 4.86 3.94 -4.68
N ILE A 158 5.97 3.74 -5.40
CA ILE A 158 6.44 4.67 -6.43
C ILE A 158 7.01 3.82 -7.55
N GLN A 159 6.51 4.03 -8.75
CA GLN A 159 7.08 3.43 -9.95
C GLN A 159 7.39 4.51 -10.98
N GLU A 160 8.58 4.38 -11.57
CA GLU A 160 9.01 5.19 -12.70
C GLU A 160 8.68 4.41 -13.98
N TYR A 161 8.19 5.11 -14.99
CA TYR A 161 8.00 4.53 -16.30
C TYR A 161 9.35 4.05 -16.84
N ARG A 162 9.34 2.81 -17.33
CA ARG A 162 10.45 2.21 -18.07
C ARG A 162 9.85 1.60 -19.31
N MET A 163 10.51 1.80 -20.46
CA MET A 163 10.24 0.95 -21.61
C MET A 163 10.76 -0.44 -21.25
N ASP A 164 9.87 -1.43 -21.21
CA ASP A 164 10.27 -2.82 -21.10
C ASP A 164 11.14 -3.17 -22.33
N GLU A 165 12.38 -3.59 -22.09
CA GLU A 165 13.29 -4.13 -23.12
C GLU A 165 12.88 -5.55 -23.55
#